data_AF-X1BFB1-F1
#
_entry.id   AF-X1BFB1-F1
#
_cell.length_a   1.000
_cell.length_b   1.000
_cell.length_c   1.000
_cell.angle_alpha   90.00
_cell.angle_beta   90.00
_cell.angle_gamma   90.00
#
_symmetry.space_group_name_H-M   'P 1'
#
loop_
_entity.id
_entity.type
_entity.pdbx_description
1 polymer ?
#
loop_
_entity_poly.entity_id
_entity_poly.type
_entity_poly.pdbx_seq_one_letter_code
_entity_poly.pdbx_strand_id
1 'polypeptide(L)'
;MSIKDHFPPPDEALALEPEELAIFLLKDLCKGEESGSNLNLHNYTLPGHLQAYAGENYHEISKAITESWIWLERELMLAPIPGRERQWVYVTKRGEKLAEESDISKYMAGHIIPPNSLDPILASKVLPLFIRGDFDIAVFQAFK
;
A
#
# COMPACT_ATOMS: atom_id res chain seq x y z
N MET A 1 19.50 0.62 4.63
CA MET A 1 19.05 0.62 3.23
C MET A 1 18.36 1.96 2.97
N SER A 2 18.50 2.58 1.81
CA SER A 2 17.98 3.95 1.61
C SER A 2 16.59 3.91 0.97
N ILE A 3 15.66 4.71 1.49
CA ILE A 3 14.30 4.88 0.93
C ILE A 3 14.31 5.23 -0.58
N LYS A 4 15.41 5.85 -1.05
CA LYS A 4 15.67 6.19 -2.46
C LYS A 4 15.66 5.00 -3.41
N ASP A 5 16.01 3.81 -2.93
CA ASP A 5 16.18 2.63 -3.78
C ASP A 5 14.82 2.01 -4.16
N HIS A 6 13.75 2.37 -3.46
CA HIS A 6 12.43 1.74 -3.59
C HIS A 6 11.29 2.73 -3.81
N PHE A 7 11.49 4.02 -3.55
CA PHE A 7 10.49 5.05 -3.77
C PHE A 7 10.68 5.72 -5.14
N PRO A 8 9.60 6.14 -5.82
CA PRO A 8 9.72 6.98 -7.01
C PRO A 8 10.35 8.34 -6.66
N PRO A 9 10.81 9.14 -7.64
CA PRO A 9 11.29 10.50 -7.39
C PRO A 9 10.29 11.33 -6.56
N PRO A 10 10.73 12.29 -5.72
CA PRO A 10 9.83 13.02 -4.82
C PRO A 10 8.62 13.67 -5.50
N ASP A 11 8.81 14.29 -6.66
CA ASP A 11 7.70 14.94 -7.39
C ASP A 11 6.68 13.91 -7.91
N GLU A 12 7.14 12.73 -8.30
CA GLU A 12 6.26 11.62 -8.69
C GLU A 12 5.55 11.03 -7.46
N ALA A 13 6.26 10.86 -6.33
CA ALA A 13 5.68 10.38 -5.08
C ALA A 13 4.56 11.30 -4.56
N LEU A 14 4.70 12.61 -4.75
CA LEU A 14 3.67 13.59 -4.38
C LEU A 14 2.46 13.61 -5.33
N ALA A 15 2.60 13.05 -6.54
CA ALA A 15 1.50 12.94 -7.49
C ALA A 15 0.66 11.66 -7.30
N LEU A 16 1.15 10.71 -6.51
CA LEU A 16 0.47 9.46 -6.19
C LEU A 16 -0.59 9.67 -5.11
N GLU A 17 -1.71 8.98 -5.24
CA GLU A 17 -2.67 8.86 -4.14
C GLU A 17 -2.05 8.04 -2.98
N PRO A 18 -2.51 8.21 -1.72
CA PRO A 18 -1.93 7.53 -0.57
C PRO A 18 -1.83 6.01 -0.73
N GLU A 19 -2.80 5.39 -1.39
CA GLU A 19 -2.83 3.95 -1.64
C GLU A 19 -1.77 3.48 -2.63
N GLU A 20 -1.46 4.30 -3.62
CA GLU A 20 -0.45 3.99 -4.63
C GLU A 20 0.95 4.14 -4.02
N LEU A 21 1.17 5.19 -3.23
CA LEU A 21 2.42 5.39 -2.51
C LEU A 21 2.63 4.33 -1.40
N ALA A 22 1.55 3.87 -0.76
CA ALA A 22 1.57 2.83 0.26
C ALA A 22 2.19 1.52 -0.21
N ILE A 23 2.15 1.23 -1.51
CA ILE A 23 2.75 0.05 -2.12
C ILE A 23 4.27 0.07 -1.97
N PHE A 24 4.89 1.20 -2.31
CA PHE A 24 6.33 1.38 -2.22
C PHE A 24 6.78 1.32 -0.76
N LEU A 25 5.99 1.96 0.12
CA LEU A 25 6.19 1.89 1.57
C LEU A 25 6.11 0.46 2.09
N LEU A 26 5.08 -0.31 1.71
CA LEU A 26 4.90 -1.69 2.18
C LEU A 26 6.07 -2.59 1.77
N LYS A 27 6.55 -2.47 0.53
CA LYS A 27 7.72 -3.23 0.05
C LYS A 27 8.99 -2.88 0.82
N ASP A 28 9.18 -1.60 1.16
CA ASP A 28 10.32 -1.16 1.97
C ASP A 28 10.21 -1.67 3.42
N LEU A 29 9.00 -1.65 4.00
CA LEU A 29 8.72 -2.18 5.34
C LEU A 29 9.00 -3.68 5.46
N CYS A 30 8.56 -4.49 4.49
CA CYS A 30 8.86 -5.93 4.46
C CYS A 30 10.37 -6.21 4.48
N LYS A 31 11.14 -5.50 3.64
CA LYS A 31 12.61 -5.61 3.63
C LYS A 31 13.25 -5.17 4.94
N GLY A 32 12.70 -4.11 5.55
CA GLY A 32 13.11 -3.63 6.85
C GLY A 32 12.96 -4.70 7.93
N GLU A 33 11.80 -5.37 7.95
CA GLU A 33 11.49 -6.44 8.91
C GLU A 33 12.34 -7.70 8.68
N GLU A 34 12.56 -8.12 7.43
CA GLU A 34 13.50 -9.19 7.07
C GLU A 34 14.92 -8.92 7.56
N SER A 35 15.32 -7.64 7.56
CA SER A 35 16.62 -7.18 8.06
C SER A 35 16.66 -7.02 9.59
N GLY A 36 15.58 -7.32 10.31
CA GLY A 36 15.47 -7.20 11.76
C GLY A 36 15.18 -5.78 12.27
N SER A 37 14.72 -4.88 11.41
CA SER A 37 14.37 -3.50 11.80
C SER A 37 13.04 -3.47 12.55
N ASN A 38 12.98 -2.71 13.65
CA ASN A 38 11.69 -2.42 14.29
C ASN A 38 10.97 -1.33 13.50
N LEU A 39 9.78 -1.64 12.99
CA LEU A 39 9.00 -0.72 12.17
C LEU A 39 8.26 0.29 13.05
N ASN A 40 8.45 1.57 12.75
CA ASN A 40 7.83 2.67 13.48
C ASN A 40 7.68 3.89 12.58
N LEU A 41 6.47 4.47 12.53
CA LEU A 41 6.17 5.63 11.68
C LEU A 41 7.03 6.85 12.01
N HIS A 42 7.32 7.08 13.29
CA HIS A 42 8.21 8.17 13.70
C HIS A 42 9.58 8.02 13.06
N ASN A 43 10.16 6.81 13.10
CA ASN A 43 11.47 6.54 12.51
C ASN A 43 11.47 6.75 10.98
N TYR A 44 10.36 6.44 10.31
CA TYR A 44 10.20 6.65 8.87
C TYR A 44 10.08 8.12 8.47
N THR A 45 9.58 8.97 9.38
CA THR A 45 9.36 10.40 9.14
C THR A 45 10.46 11.29 9.75
N LEU A 46 11.45 10.71 10.44
CA LEU A 46 12.55 11.46 11.04
C LEU A 46 13.40 12.20 10.00
N PRO A 47 13.85 13.43 10.31
CA PRO A 47 14.87 14.11 9.51
C PRO A 47 16.15 13.27 9.43
N GLY A 48 16.74 13.16 8.24
CA GLY A 48 17.88 12.29 7.99
C GLY A 48 17.74 11.55 6.67
N HIS A 49 17.44 10.25 6.71
CA HIS A 49 17.24 9.44 5.51
C HIS A 49 16.12 9.97 4.62
N LEU A 50 15.01 10.40 5.22
CA LEU A 50 13.89 10.97 4.48
C LEU A 50 14.26 12.31 3.84
N GLN A 51 14.96 13.17 4.57
CA GLN A 51 15.46 14.46 4.06
C GLN A 51 16.41 14.27 2.86
N ALA A 52 17.26 13.24 2.88
CA ALA A 52 18.16 12.95 1.78
C ALA A 52 17.41 12.58 0.49
N TYR A 53 16.26 11.91 0.60
CA TYR A 53 15.37 11.57 -0.50
C TYR A 53 14.50 12.74 -0.93
N ALA A 54 13.77 13.35 0.02
CA ALA A 54 12.74 14.33 -0.25
C ALA A 54 13.28 15.74 -0.57
N GLY A 55 14.51 16.07 -0.16
CA GLY A 55 15.08 17.39 -0.38
C GLY A 55 14.19 18.49 0.22
N GLU A 56 13.92 19.54 -0.57
CA GLU A 56 13.07 20.66 -0.14
C GLU A 56 11.63 20.24 0.16
N ASN A 57 11.15 19.15 -0.46
CA ASN A 57 9.80 18.61 -0.30
C ASN A 57 9.63 17.73 0.97
N TYR A 58 10.56 17.80 1.92
CA TYR A 58 10.56 16.93 3.11
C TYR A 58 9.24 16.95 3.88
N HIS A 59 8.61 18.12 4.04
CA HIS A 59 7.40 18.23 4.83
C HIS A 59 6.20 17.58 4.12
N GLU A 60 6.08 17.81 2.82
CA GLU A 60 5.02 17.28 1.95
C GLU A 60 5.15 15.76 1.81
N ILE A 61 6.37 15.27 1.56
CA ILE A 61 6.64 13.84 1.49
C ILE A 61 6.39 13.15 2.84
N SER A 62 6.77 13.79 3.96
CA SER A 62 6.50 13.23 5.29
C SER A 62 5.01 13.03 5.55
N LYS A 63 4.16 13.96 5.06
CA LYS A 63 2.70 13.83 5.14
C LYS A 63 2.19 12.72 4.24
N ALA A 64 2.64 12.66 2.98
CA ALA A 64 2.26 11.61 2.04
C ALA A 64 2.60 10.21 2.58
N ILE A 65 3.81 10.02 3.12
CA ILE A 65 4.21 8.76 3.78
C ILE A 65 3.31 8.45 4.98
N THR A 66 2.97 9.46 5.78
CA THR A 66 2.08 9.28 6.93
C THR A 66 0.68 8.82 6.49
N GLU A 67 0.11 9.45 5.46
CA GLU A 67 -1.20 9.08 4.92
C GLU A 67 -1.19 7.67 4.34
N SER A 68 -0.16 7.31 3.58
CA SER A 68 0.07 5.96 3.09
C SER A 68 0.19 4.93 4.22
N TRP A 69 0.91 5.26 5.29
CA TRP A 69 1.03 4.39 6.47
C TRP A 69 -0.32 4.15 7.13
N ILE A 70 -1.11 5.20 7.33
CA ILE A 70 -2.45 5.10 7.93
C ILE A 70 -3.38 4.27 7.04
N TRP A 71 -3.25 4.38 5.72
CA TRP A 71 -3.97 3.52 4.80
C TRP A 71 -3.58 2.04 4.97
N LEU A 72 -2.29 1.73 5.11
CA LEU A 72 -1.82 0.36 5.36
C LEU A 72 -2.35 -0.21 6.70
N GLU A 73 -2.43 0.60 7.75
CA GLU A 73 -3.07 0.20 9.02
C GLU A 73 -4.56 -0.09 8.82
N ARG A 74 -5.29 0.79 8.12
CA ARG A 74 -6.71 0.63 7.82
C ARG A 74 -7.00 -0.66 7.05
N GLU A 75 -6.18 -1.00 6.07
CA GLU A 75 -6.33 -2.20 5.24
C GLU A 75 -5.79 -3.49 5.89
N LEU A 76 -5.35 -3.40 7.15
CA LEU A 76 -4.77 -4.49 7.95
C LEU A 76 -3.48 -5.07 7.35
N MET A 77 -2.71 -4.24 6.64
CA MET A 77 -1.36 -4.58 6.17
C MET A 77 -0.32 -4.38 7.26
N LEU A 78 -0.58 -3.43 8.17
CA LEU A 78 0.21 -3.19 9.36
C LEU A 78 -0.64 -3.42 10.61
N ALA A 79 -0.02 -3.95 11.66
CA ALA A 79 -0.66 -4.08 12.97
C ALA A 79 0.33 -3.75 14.10
N PRO A 80 -0.14 -3.18 15.22
CA PRO A 80 0.71 -2.94 16.37
C PRO A 80 1.30 -4.23 16.95
N ILE A 81 2.56 -4.19 17.36
CA ILE A 81 3.22 -5.32 18.03
C ILE A 81 2.55 -5.53 19.40
N PRO A 82 2.02 -6.74 19.70
CA PRO A 82 1.43 -7.04 20.99
C PRO A 82 2.39 -6.75 22.15
N GLY A 83 1.93 -5.99 23.15
CA GLY A 83 2.74 -5.65 24.32
C GLY A 83 3.73 -4.49 24.13
N ARG A 84 3.70 -3.79 22.99
CA ARG A 84 4.44 -2.53 22.76
C ARG A 84 3.48 -1.36 22.56
N GLU A 85 4.03 -0.15 22.59
CA GLU A 85 3.27 1.06 22.23
C GLU A 85 2.76 0.98 20.79
N ARG A 86 1.60 1.59 20.52
CA ARG A 86 0.86 1.48 19.25
C ARG A 86 1.69 1.83 18.00
N GLN A 87 2.69 2.69 18.14
CA GLN A 87 3.54 3.15 17.03
C GLN A 87 4.51 2.09 16.51
N TRP A 88 4.78 1.04 17.30
CA TRP A 88 5.60 -0.10 16.88
C TRP A 88 4.70 -1.12 16.20
N VAL A 89 4.96 -1.36 14.92
CA VAL A 89 4.12 -2.24 14.09
C VAL A 89 4.94 -3.41 13.54
N TYR A 90 4.23 -4.41 13.04
CA TYR A 90 4.76 -5.50 12.21
C TYR A 90 3.96 -5.57 10.91
N VAL A 91 4.55 -6.10 9.83
CA VAL A 91 3.80 -6.38 8.61
C VAL A 91 2.96 -7.63 8.81
N THR A 92 1.66 -7.54 8.54
CA THR A 92 0.78 -8.70 8.70
C THR A 92 0.99 -9.69 7.56
N LYS A 93 0.51 -10.94 7.73
CA LYS A 93 0.45 -11.93 6.63
C LYS A 93 -0.26 -11.42 5.38
N ARG A 94 -1.16 -10.44 5.52
CA ARG A 94 -1.84 -9.81 4.39
C ARG A 94 -0.90 -8.84 3.67
N GLY A 95 -0.15 -8.04 4.43
CA GLY A 95 0.86 -7.13 3.92
C GLY A 95 1.98 -7.87 3.20
N GLU A 96 2.49 -8.95 3.78
CA GLU A 96 3.52 -9.81 3.18
C GLU A 96 3.09 -10.33 1.80
N LYS A 97 1.88 -10.91 1.71
CA LYS A 97 1.33 -11.40 0.44
C LYS A 97 1.19 -10.32 -0.60
N LEU A 98 0.74 -9.12 -0.20
CA LEU A 98 0.59 -8.01 -1.13
C LEU A 98 1.94 -7.47 -1.61
N ALA A 99 2.97 -7.48 -0.76
CA ALA A 99 4.31 -7.06 -1.12
C ALA A 99 4.96 -8.00 -2.16
N GLU A 100 4.63 -9.29 -2.11
CA GLU A 100 5.06 -10.32 -3.08
C GLU A 100 4.28 -10.24 -4.41
N GLU A 101 3.10 -9.63 -4.42
CA GLU A 101 2.27 -9.52 -5.62
C GLU A 101 2.93 -8.60 -6.66
N SER A 102 3.10 -9.12 -7.88
CA SER A 102 3.69 -8.36 -8.99
C SER A 102 2.74 -7.32 -9.58
N ASP A 103 1.43 -7.48 -9.37
CA ASP A 103 0.38 -6.66 -9.97
C ASP A 103 -0.61 -6.17 -8.92
N ILE A 104 -0.27 -5.05 -8.32
CA ILE A 104 -0.99 -4.49 -7.17
C ILE A 104 -2.25 -3.73 -7.60
N SER A 105 -2.33 -3.34 -8.88
CA SER A 105 -3.55 -2.83 -9.49
C SER A 105 -4.71 -3.82 -9.36
N LYS A 106 -4.42 -5.13 -9.40
CA LYS A 106 -5.42 -6.18 -9.13
C LYS A 106 -5.92 -6.14 -7.69
N TYR A 107 -5.05 -5.93 -6.71
CA TYR A 107 -5.43 -5.80 -5.31
C TYR A 107 -6.34 -4.59 -5.12
N MET A 108 -5.95 -3.43 -5.66
CA MET A 108 -6.74 -2.20 -5.60
C MET A 108 -8.11 -2.36 -6.26
N ALA A 109 -8.15 -2.91 -7.48
CA ALA A 109 -9.40 -3.15 -8.21
C ALA A 109 -10.32 -4.16 -7.50
N GLY A 110 -9.76 -5.19 -6.86
CA GLY A 110 -10.50 -6.18 -6.09
C GLY A 110 -11.17 -5.64 -4.82
N HIS A 111 -10.74 -4.48 -4.31
CA HIS A 111 -11.34 -3.83 -3.15
C HIS A 111 -12.43 -2.81 -3.50
N ILE A 112 -12.52 -2.39 -4.77
CA ILE A 112 -13.58 -1.49 -5.26
C ILE A 112 -14.94 -2.20 -5.25
N ILE A 113 -14.96 -3.48 -5.61
CA ILE A 113 -16.17 -4.31 -5.57
C ILE A 113 -15.98 -5.39 -4.51
N PRO A 114 -16.62 -5.25 -3.32
CA PRO A 114 -16.58 -6.28 -2.31
C PRO A 114 -17.03 -7.63 -2.91
N PRO A 115 -16.29 -8.74 -2.68
CA PRO A 115 -16.66 -10.03 -3.26
C PRO A 115 -18.09 -10.48 -2.90
N ASN A 116 -18.57 -10.04 -1.74
CA ASN A 116 -19.89 -10.37 -1.20
C ASN A 116 -20.97 -9.33 -1.51
N SER A 117 -20.66 -8.25 -2.24
CA SER A 117 -21.67 -7.25 -2.63
C SER A 117 -22.37 -7.59 -3.93
N LEU A 118 -21.86 -8.59 -4.69
CA LEU A 118 -22.45 -9.07 -5.92
C LEU A 118 -23.14 -10.42 -5.72
N ASP A 119 -24.21 -10.64 -6.48
CA ASP A 119 -24.76 -11.98 -6.65
C ASP A 119 -23.66 -12.95 -7.13
N PRO A 120 -23.59 -14.20 -6.62
CA PRO A 120 -22.52 -15.14 -6.96
C PRO A 120 -22.34 -15.37 -8.47
N ILE A 121 -23.42 -15.34 -9.24
CA ILE A 121 -23.38 -15.52 -10.70
C ILE A 121 -22.70 -14.30 -11.33
N LEU A 122 -23.07 -13.09 -10.92
CA LEU A 122 -22.43 -11.86 -11.40
C LEU A 122 -20.97 -11.78 -10.98
N ALA A 123 -20.67 -12.08 -9.71
CA ALA A 123 -19.32 -12.09 -9.17
C ALA A 123 -18.40 -13.00 -10.01
N SER A 124 -18.85 -14.21 -10.36
CA SER A 124 -18.05 -15.16 -11.14
C SER A 124 -17.70 -14.67 -12.55
N LYS A 125 -18.55 -13.84 -13.17
CA LYS A 125 -18.35 -13.32 -14.53
C LYS A 125 -17.61 -11.99 -14.55
N VAL A 126 -17.94 -11.09 -13.63
CA VAL A 126 -17.56 -9.67 -13.69
C VAL A 126 -16.26 -9.39 -12.93
N LEU A 127 -16.07 -10.00 -11.75
CA LEU A 127 -14.88 -9.72 -10.92
C LEU A 127 -13.56 -10.02 -11.64
N PRO A 128 -13.39 -11.15 -12.37
CA PRO A 128 -12.13 -11.41 -13.07
C PRO A 128 -11.82 -10.39 -14.18
N LEU A 129 -12.83 -9.80 -14.81
CA LEU A 129 -12.67 -8.76 -15.83
C LEU A 129 -12.33 -7.43 -15.18
N PHE A 130 -13.08 -7.06 -14.13
CA PHE A 130 -12.86 -5.83 -13.37
C PHE A 130 -11.47 -5.77 -12.74
N ILE A 131 -11.02 -6.88 -12.13
CA ILE A 131 -9.68 -6.99 -11.52
C ILE A 131 -8.56 -6.83 -12.57
N ARG A 132 -8.80 -7.24 -13.82
CA ARG A 132 -7.83 -7.07 -14.92
C ARG A 132 -7.86 -5.67 -15.57
N GLY A 133 -8.79 -4.82 -15.16
CA GLY A 133 -9.00 -3.51 -15.78
C GLY A 133 -9.79 -3.55 -17.10
N ASP A 134 -10.36 -4.70 -17.47
CA ASP A 134 -11.22 -4.87 -18.65
C ASP A 134 -12.63 -4.31 -18.35
N PHE A 135 -12.72 -3.03 -17.97
CA PHE A 135 -13.93 -2.42 -17.43
C PHE A 135 -15.08 -2.38 -18.44
N ASP A 136 -14.77 -2.15 -19.72
CA ASP A 136 -15.75 -2.13 -20.81
C ASP A 136 -16.45 -3.50 -20.94
N ILE A 137 -15.68 -4.59 -20.96
CA ILE A 137 -16.22 -5.95 -21.02
C ILE A 137 -16.93 -6.31 -19.72
N ALA A 138 -16.39 -5.91 -18.56
CA ALA A 138 -16.99 -6.15 -17.26
C ALA A 138 -18.40 -5.55 -17.16
N VAL A 139 -18.60 -4.32 -17.65
CA VAL A 139 -19.92 -3.67 -17.70
C VAL A 139 -20.89 -4.47 -18.56
N PHE A 140 -20.50 -4.88 -19.77
CA PHE A 140 -21.38 -5.67 -20.63
C PHE A 140 -21.77 -7.03 -20.03
N GLN A 141 -20.86 -7.68 -19.31
CA GLN A 141 -21.16 -8.94 -18.63
C GLN A 141 -22.06 -8.75 -17.42
N ALA A 142 -22.00 -7.59 -16.75
CA ALA A 142 -22.85 -7.29 -15.61
C ALA A 142 -24.34 -7.13 -15.99
N PHE A 143 -24.64 -6.74 -17.24
CA PHE A 143 -26.01 -6.61 -17.76
C PHE A 143 -26.61 -7.92 -18.31
N LYS A 144 -25.90 -9.06 -18.23
CA LYS A 144 -26.32 -10.37 -18.77
C LYS A 144 -26.63 -11.43 -17.71
#